data_AF-A0A257RKK2-F1
#
_entry.id   AF-A0A257RKK2-F1
#
_cell.length_a   1.000
_cell.length_b   1.000
_cell.length_c   1.000
_cell.angle_alpha   90.00
_cell.angle_beta   90.00
_cell.angle_gamma   90.00
#
_symmetry.space_group_name_H-M   'P 1'
#
loop_
_entity.id
_entity.type
_entity.pdbx_description
1 polymer ?
#
loop_
_entity_poly.entity_id
_entity_poly.type
_entity_poly.pdbx_seq_one_letter_code
_entity_poly.pdbx_strand_id
1 'polypeptide(L)'
;MSDRTFLAGLLVLGALIDLACRFIPADLPWFMPFIFNAPEFLAAGLALWWYARGLARTPPEALPRRRRVWLYYLGIIGMYAVLQTRFDYYAQHMFFL
;
A
#
# COMPACT_ATOMS: atom_id res chain seq x y z
N MET A 1 -11.28 -9.42 12.26
CA MET A 1 -11.41 -7.95 12.22
C MET A 1 -12.65 -7.59 11.41
N SER A 2 -13.48 -6.68 11.89
CA SER A 2 -14.69 -6.23 11.17
C SER A 2 -14.32 -5.27 10.04
N ASP A 3 -15.14 -5.18 8.99
CA ASP A 3 -14.91 -4.25 7.87
C ASP A 3 -14.84 -2.81 8.34
N ARG A 4 -15.74 -2.44 9.24
CA ARG A 4 -15.80 -1.08 9.78
C ARG A 4 -14.52 -0.75 10.53
N THR A 5 -13.99 -1.69 11.31
CA THR A 5 -12.73 -1.51 12.03
C THR A 5 -11.53 -1.42 11.08
N PHE A 6 -11.50 -2.21 9.99
CA PHE A 6 -10.44 -2.09 8.99
C PHE A 6 -10.50 -0.75 8.26
N LEU A 7 -11.67 -0.35 7.77
CA LEU A 7 -11.85 0.90 7.04
C LEU A 7 -11.53 2.11 7.90
N ALA A 8 -12.03 2.14 9.15
CA ALA A 8 -11.69 3.20 10.10
C ALA A 8 -10.18 3.25 10.38
N GLY A 9 -9.56 2.09 10.60
CA GLY A 9 -8.12 2.00 10.81
C GLY A 9 -7.32 2.49 9.60
N LEU A 10 -7.74 2.13 8.38
CA LEU A 10 -7.10 2.56 7.15
C LEU A 10 -7.21 4.08 6.94
N LEU A 11 -8.39 4.66 7.22
CA LEU A 11 -8.59 6.11 7.14
C LEU A 11 -7.78 6.87 8.18
N VAL A 12 -7.76 6.40 9.43
CA VAL A 12 -6.96 7.00 10.50
C VAL A 12 -5.47 6.91 10.16
N LEU A 13 -5.00 5.74 9.69
CA LEU A 13 -3.61 5.57 9.28
C LEU A 13 -3.25 6.51 8.11
N GLY A 14 -4.12 6.60 7.10
CA GLY A 14 -3.92 7.52 5.98
C GLY A 14 -3.84 8.99 6.43
N ALA A 15 -4.70 9.40 7.36
CA ALA A 15 -4.67 10.76 7.93
C ALA A 15 -3.39 11.01 8.73
N LEU A 16 -2.92 10.05 9.53
CA LEU A 16 -1.66 10.17 10.26
C LEU A 16 -0.45 10.27 9.32
N ILE A 17 -0.46 9.49 8.23
CA ILE A 17 0.59 9.55 7.21
C ILE A 17 0.57 10.91 6.49
N ASP A 18 -0.61 11.40 6.08
CA ASP A 18 -0.77 12.73 5.48
C ASP A 18 -0.21 13.83 6.40
N LEU A 19 -0.57 13.80 7.69
CA LEU A 19 -0.04 14.74 8.68
C LEU A 19 1.48 14.64 8.79
N ALA A 20 2.03 13.43 8.85
CA ALA A 20 3.48 13.23 8.92
C ALA A 20 4.20 13.77 7.67
N CYS A 21 3.65 13.53 6.48
CA CYS A 21 4.17 14.09 5.22
C CYS A 21 4.07 15.63 5.19
N ARG A 22 3.10 16.25 5.86
CA ARG A 22 2.97 17.72 5.90
C ARG A 22 3.89 18.38 6.92
N PHE A 23 4.08 17.76 8.09
CA PHE A 23 4.76 18.40 9.22
C PHE A 23 6.22 17.98 9.38
N ILE A 24 6.58 16.76 8.99
CA ILE A 24 7.93 16.20 9.17
C ILE A 24 8.44 15.45 7.93
N PRO A 25 8.29 15.98 6.69
CA PRO A 25 8.60 15.24 5.47
C PRO A 25 10.07 14.78 5.35
N ALA A 26 11.00 15.53 5.95
CA ALA A 26 12.44 15.25 5.90
C ALA A 26 12.85 14.07 6.80
N ASP A 27 12.14 13.85 7.89
CA ASP A 27 12.44 12.80 8.88
C ASP A 27 11.73 11.47 8.58
N LEU A 28 10.92 11.43 7.52
CA LEU A 28 10.19 10.23 7.14
C LEU A 28 11.14 9.14 6.60
N PRO A 29 10.99 7.89 7.07
CA PRO A 29 11.69 6.74 6.51
C PRO A 29 11.52 6.61 5.00
N TRP A 30 12.48 5.93 4.35
CA TRP A 30 12.52 5.77 2.90
C TRP A 30 11.31 5.02 2.30
N PHE A 31 10.61 4.20 3.08
CA PHE A 31 9.43 3.45 2.65
C PHE A 31 8.12 4.24 2.81
N MET A 32 8.16 5.39 3.50
CA MET A 32 6.99 6.25 3.64
C MET A 32 6.78 7.10 2.39
N PRO A 33 5.55 7.62 2.19
CA PRO A 33 5.25 8.44 1.03
C PRO A 33 6.13 9.68 0.97
N PHE A 34 6.70 9.93 -0.20
CA PHE A 34 7.42 11.17 -0.49
C PHE A 34 6.43 12.32 -0.69
N ILE A 35 5.38 12.07 -1.47
CA ILE A 35 4.19 12.91 -1.60
C ILE A 35 3.01 11.99 -1.33
N PHE A 36 2.25 12.26 -0.27
CA PHE A 36 1.12 11.42 0.07
C PHE A 36 -0.02 11.58 -0.96
N ASN A 37 -0.44 10.47 -1.54
CA ASN A 37 -1.60 10.40 -2.42
C ASN A 37 -2.63 9.44 -1.79
N ALA A 38 -3.72 10.02 -1.27
CA ALA A 38 -4.74 9.26 -0.55
C ALA A 38 -5.44 8.20 -1.44
N PRO A 39 -5.88 8.49 -2.69
CA PRO A 39 -6.43 7.47 -3.59
C PRO A 39 -5.55 6.24 -3.76
N GLU A 40 -4.25 6.41 -4.01
CA GLU A 40 -3.31 5.31 -4.19
C GLU A 40 -3.12 4.50 -2.90
N PHE A 41 -2.94 5.18 -1.77
CA PHE A 41 -2.84 4.54 -0.46
C PHE A 41 -4.08 3.71 -0.13
N LEU A 42 -5.27 4.29 -0.31
CA LEU A 42 -6.54 3.61 -0.06
C LEU A 42 -6.74 2.45 -1.03
N ALA A 43 -6.43 2.62 -2.32
CA ALA A 43 -6.53 1.57 -3.31
C ALA A 43 -5.62 0.37 -2.96
N ALA A 44 -4.36 0.62 -2.59
CA ALA A 44 -3.44 -0.42 -2.17
C ALA A 44 -3.96 -1.15 -0.91
N GLY A 45 -4.35 -0.41 0.13
CA GLY A 45 -4.87 -1.00 1.37
C GLY A 45 -6.15 -1.82 1.18
N LEU A 46 -7.11 -1.29 0.42
CA LEU A 46 -8.37 -1.97 0.11
C LEU A 46 -8.15 -3.22 -0.75
N ALA A 47 -7.27 -3.15 -1.74
CA ALA A 47 -6.92 -4.29 -2.59
C ALA A 47 -6.35 -5.45 -1.74
N LEU A 48 -5.36 -5.15 -0.88
CA LEU A 48 -4.79 -6.15 0.05
C LEU A 48 -5.87 -6.77 0.93
N TRP A 49 -6.74 -5.94 1.52
CA TRP A 49 -7.79 -6.39 2.43
C TRP A 49 -8.85 -7.26 1.75
N TRP A 50 -9.36 -6.81 0.59
CA TRP A 50 -10.37 -7.56 -0.14
C TRP A 50 -9.84 -8.88 -0.66
N TYR A 51 -8.58 -8.94 -1.10
CA TYR A 51 -7.97 -10.19 -1.53
C TYR A 51 -7.79 -11.16 -0.37
N ALA A 52 -7.26 -10.70 0.77
CA ALA A 52 -7.13 -11.51 1.99
C ALA A 52 -8.50 -12.04 2.46
N ARG A 53 -9.53 -11.19 2.39
CA ARG A 53 -10.92 -11.56 2.65
C ARG A 53 -11.45 -12.64 1.73
N GLY A 54 -11.18 -12.49 0.43
CA GLY A 54 -11.59 -13.45 -0.58
C GLY A 54 -10.99 -14.81 -0.26
N LEU A 55 -9.67 -14.86 -0.06
CA LEU A 55 -8.95 -16.07 0.33
C LEU A 55 -9.50 -16.72 1.60
N ALA A 56 -9.81 -15.93 2.64
CA ALA A 56 -10.33 -16.44 3.90
C ALA A 56 -11.74 -17.06 3.78
N ARG A 57 -12.52 -16.68 2.74
CA ARG A 57 -13.85 -17.21 2.47
C ARG A 57 -13.88 -18.27 1.38
N THR A 58 -12.77 -18.45 0.66
CA THR A 58 -12.67 -19.45 -0.40
C THR A 58 -12.53 -20.84 0.23
N PRO A 59 -13.36 -21.82 -0.17
CA PRO A 59 -13.22 -23.18 0.32
C PRO A 59 -11.88 -23.78 -0.11
N PRO A 60 -11.29 -24.70 0.68
CA PRO A 60 -9.93 -25.20 0.47
C PRO A 60 -9.67 -25.74 -0.95
N GLU A 61 -10.68 -26.35 -1.57
CA GLU A 61 -10.61 -26.97 -2.89
C GLU A 61 -10.51 -25.93 -4.02
N ALA A 62 -10.98 -24.71 -3.79
CA ALA A 62 -10.96 -23.60 -4.73
C ALA A 62 -9.82 -22.61 -4.46
N LEU A 63 -8.97 -22.86 -3.46
CA LEU A 63 -7.87 -21.96 -3.13
C LEU A 63 -6.85 -21.88 -4.27
N PRO A 64 -6.42 -20.67 -4.66
CA PRO A 64 -5.37 -20.51 -5.65
C PRO A 64 -4.03 -21.06 -5.10
N ARG A 65 -3.17 -21.54 -6.01
CA ARG A 65 -1.82 -21.97 -5.65
C ARG A 65 -1.08 -20.84 -4.92
N ARG A 66 -0.37 -21.17 -3.83
CA ARG A 66 0.39 -20.22 -2.99
C ARG A 66 1.23 -19.20 -3.77
N ARG A 67 1.86 -19.60 -4.89
CA ARG A 67 2.62 -18.66 -5.75
C ARG A 67 1.78 -17.47 -6.25
N ARG A 68 0.52 -17.70 -6.60
CA ARG A 68 -0.37 -16.66 -7.16
C ARG A 68 -0.74 -15.64 -6.08
N VAL A 69 -0.97 -16.13 -4.87
CA VAL A 69 -1.22 -15.30 -3.68
C VAL A 69 -0.02 -14.40 -3.39
N TRP A 70 1.20 -14.97 -3.37
CA TRP A 70 2.42 -14.20 -3.16
C TRP A 70 2.66 -13.16 -4.25
N LEU A 71 2.51 -13.53 -5.52
CA LEU A 71 2.68 -12.60 -6.64
C LEU A 71 1.68 -11.44 -6.60
N TYR A 72 0.43 -11.70 -6.19
CA TYR A 72 -0.56 -10.65 -6.01
C TYR A 72 -0.12 -9.64 -4.94
N TYR A 73 0.24 -10.13 -3.74
CA TYR A 73 0.67 -9.26 -2.65
C TYR A 73 1.93 -8.49 -3.00
N LEU A 74 2.91 -9.15 -3.61
CA LEU A 74 4.13 -8.51 -4.09
C LEU A 74 3.83 -7.41 -5.11
N GLY A 75 2.88 -7.65 -6.02
CA GLY A 75 2.45 -6.67 -7.01
C GLY A 75 1.87 -5.41 -6.37
N ILE A 76 0.96 -5.54 -5.41
CA ILE A 76 0.36 -4.38 -4.72
C ILE A 76 1.40 -3.63 -3.87
N ILE A 77 2.28 -4.34 -3.17
CA ILE A 77 3.37 -3.73 -2.38
C ILE A 77 4.35 -3.01 -3.31
N GLY A 78 4.70 -3.61 -4.45
CA GLY A 78 5.55 -3.01 -5.46
C GLY A 78 4.92 -1.75 -6.06
N MET A 79 3.62 -1.77 -6.33
CA MET A 79 2.88 -0.60 -6.80
C MET A 79 2.94 0.54 -5.76
N TYR A 80 2.71 0.24 -4.48
CA TYR A 80 2.88 1.23 -3.40
C TYR A 80 4.31 1.77 -3.37
N ALA A 81 5.32 0.90 -3.43
CA ALA A 81 6.72 1.29 -3.39
C ALA A 81 7.06 2.27 -4.53
N VAL A 82 6.60 2.01 -5.75
CA VAL A 82 6.90 2.86 -6.92
C VAL A 82 6.12 4.17 -6.88
N LEU A 83 4.83 4.13 -6.55
CA LEU A 83 3.95 5.31 -6.66
C LEU A 83 4.07 6.27 -5.47
N GLN A 84 4.25 5.75 -4.26
CA GLN A 84 4.21 6.58 -3.05
C GLN A 84 5.59 7.02 -2.60
N THR A 85 6.62 6.18 -2.76
CA THR A 85 7.93 6.47 -2.18
C THR A 85 8.78 7.34 -3.11
N ARG A 86 10.03 7.60 -2.71
CA ARG A 86 11.03 8.34 -3.51
C ARG A 86 11.53 7.58 -4.74
N PHE A 87 10.94 6.43 -5.08
CA PHE A 87 11.41 5.57 -6.17
C PHE A 87 11.50 6.34 -7.50
N ASP A 88 10.45 7.06 -7.89
CA ASP A 88 10.44 7.80 -9.16
C ASP A 88 11.47 8.94 -9.15
N TYR A 89 11.64 9.63 -8.01
CA TYR A 89 12.68 10.64 -7.83
C TYR A 89 14.09 10.05 -8.02
N TYR A 90 14.38 8.88 -7.44
CA TYR A 90 15.67 8.20 -7.62
C TYR A 90 15.86 7.73 -9.07
N ALA A 91 14.80 7.27 -9.73
CA ALA A 91 14.87 6.88 -11.14
C ALA A 91 15.20 8.09 -12.04
N GLN A 92 14.59 9.25 -11.79
CA GLN A 92 14.87 10.48 -12.54
C GLN A 92 16.31 10.97 -12.37
N HIS A 93 16.92 10.78 -11.19
CA HIS A 93 18.34 11.10 -10.95
C HIS A 93 19.32 10.25 -11.78
N MET A 94 18.86 9.18 -12.42
CA MET A 94 19.69 8.37 -13.31
C MET A 94 19.70 8.88 -14.76
N PHE A 95 18.78 9.79 -15.13
CA PHE A 95 18.60 10.22 -16.51
C PHE A 95 18.69 11.75 -16.71
N PHE A 96 18.30 12.55 -15.73
CA PHE A 96 18.08 13.99 -15.90
C PHE A 96 18.97 14.90 -15.04
N LEU A 97 19.89 14.31 -14.26
CA LEU A 97 20.92 14.99 -13.45
C LEU A 97 22.27 14.31 -13.68
#